data_AF-A0A3L6QA72-F1
#
_entry.id   AF-A0A3L6QA72-F1
#
_cell.length_a   1.000
_cell.length_b   1.000
_cell.length_c   1.000
_cell.angle_alpha   90.00
_cell.angle_beta   90.00
_cell.angle_gamma   90.00
#
_symmetry.space_group_name_H-M   'P 1'
#
loop_
_entity.id
_entity.type
_entity.pdbx_description
1 polymer ?
#
loop_
_entity_poly.entity_id
_entity_poly.type
_entity_poly.pdbx_seq_one_letter_code
_entity_poly.pdbx_strand_id
1 'polypeptide(L)'
;MERQVDALERDKAKMVEEIERLHQSEKGVMSKVTLFENSVEKEIDEMLKRNNQQRSSTVQVLESLLATEREACAKANKRAEAFSLQLQATQGKLDMLQQELASVQFNETALDSKLKTSQQEDGGSVFIGEDTYTGSQQGIETEEYTKLTVQKLKQELTKHGFGAQLLQLKNPNKDIVTLYEKHVVGK
;
A
#
# COMPACT_ATOMS: atom_id res chain seq x y z
N MET A 1 68.59 22.79 -71.43
CA MET A 1 67.93 23.80 -70.59
C MET A 1 66.48 23.99 -71.03
N GLU A 2 66.23 24.28 -72.30
CA GLU A 2 64.90 24.53 -72.87
C GLU A 2 63.86 23.40 -72.62
N ARG A 3 64.20 22.13 -72.93
CA ARG A 3 63.29 20.98 -72.65
C ARG A 3 62.87 20.82 -71.18
N GLN A 4 63.70 21.27 -70.25
CA GLN A 4 63.41 21.18 -68.81
C GLN A 4 62.45 22.30 -68.41
N VAL A 5 62.57 23.48 -69.01
CA VAL A 5 61.62 24.58 -68.86
C VAL A 5 60.24 24.15 -69.37
N ASP A 6 60.17 23.57 -70.57
CA ASP A 6 58.90 23.07 -71.15
C ASP A 6 58.25 21.95 -70.33
N ALA A 7 59.04 21.14 -69.63
CA ALA A 7 58.53 20.12 -68.73
C ALA A 7 57.93 20.73 -67.46
N LEU A 8 58.64 21.67 -66.85
CA LEU A 8 58.16 22.40 -65.67
C LEU A 8 56.91 23.24 -65.97
N GLU A 9 56.80 23.83 -67.16
CA GLU A 9 55.62 24.58 -67.57
C GLU A 9 54.39 23.69 -67.72
N ARG A 10 54.55 22.49 -68.31
CA ARG A 10 53.47 21.50 -68.39
C ARG A 10 53.05 20.99 -67.02
N ASP A 11 53.99 20.73 -66.13
CA ASP A 11 53.68 20.28 -64.77
C ASP A 11 53.00 21.38 -63.96
N LYS A 12 53.42 22.64 -64.11
CA LYS A 12 52.72 23.80 -63.55
C LYS A 12 51.28 23.89 -64.07
N ALA A 13 51.04 23.71 -65.36
CA ALA A 13 49.70 23.74 -65.93
C ALA A 13 48.80 22.65 -65.35
N LYS A 14 49.30 21.42 -65.24
CA LYS A 14 48.56 20.31 -64.59
C LYS A 14 48.25 20.59 -63.12
N MET A 15 49.23 21.13 -62.37
CA MET A 15 49.01 21.48 -60.97
C MET A 15 47.94 22.57 -60.81
N VAL A 16 47.91 23.56 -61.70
CA VAL A 16 46.88 24.61 -61.69
C VAL A 16 45.49 24.02 -61.97
N GLU A 17 45.36 23.15 -62.97
CA GLU A 17 44.10 22.47 -63.28
C GLU A 17 43.62 21.60 -62.11
N GLU A 18 44.54 20.88 -61.45
CA GLU A 18 44.23 20.06 -60.27
C GLU A 18 43.75 20.92 -59.10
N ILE A 19 44.41 22.05 -58.83
CA ILE A 19 44.01 23.00 -57.78
C ILE A 19 42.61 23.54 -58.06
N GLU A 20 42.31 23.91 -59.30
CA GLU A 20 40.99 24.43 -59.67
C GLU A 20 39.90 23.36 -59.51
N ARG A 21 40.19 22.13 -59.93
CA ARG A 21 39.28 20.99 -59.75
C ARG A 21 39.01 20.69 -58.27
N LEU A 22 40.06 20.68 -57.45
CA LEU A 22 39.96 20.49 -56.01
C LEU A 22 39.16 21.62 -55.35
N HIS A 23 39.39 22.87 -55.75
CA HIS A 23 38.66 24.02 -55.22
C HIS A 23 37.16 23.96 -55.56
N GLN A 24 36.80 23.57 -56.78
CA GLN A 24 35.40 23.37 -57.17
C GLN A 24 34.74 22.22 -56.40
N SER A 25 35.48 21.12 -56.21
CA SER A 25 35.04 19.98 -55.39
C SER A 25 34.82 20.40 -53.93
N GLU A 26 35.78 21.11 -53.32
CA GLU A 26 35.72 21.62 -51.95
C GLU A 26 34.48 22.51 -51.76
N LYS A 27 34.26 23.48 -52.66
CA LYS A 27 33.07 24.34 -52.64
C LYS A 27 31.77 23.54 -52.71
N GLY A 28 31.73 22.50 -53.54
CA GLY A 28 30.60 21.59 -53.66
C GLY A 28 30.36 20.79 -52.37
N VAL A 29 31.43 20.27 -51.75
CA VAL A 29 31.36 19.54 -50.47
C VAL A 29 30.90 20.47 -49.35
N MET A 30 31.50 21.66 -49.21
CA MET A 30 31.09 22.65 -48.21
C MET A 30 29.60 23.01 -48.33
N SER A 31 29.11 23.22 -49.54
CA SER A 31 27.69 23.52 -49.77
C SER A 31 26.79 22.38 -49.28
N LYS A 32 27.18 21.11 -49.50
CA LYS A 32 26.45 19.93 -49.00
C LYS A 32 26.51 19.82 -47.48
N VAL A 33 27.67 20.09 -46.88
CA VAL A 33 27.85 20.09 -45.42
C VAL A 33 26.90 21.09 -44.77
N THR A 34 26.87 22.33 -45.25
CA THR A 34 25.96 23.36 -44.73
C THR A 34 24.48 22.95 -44.88
N LEU A 35 24.10 22.29 -45.97
CA LEU A 35 22.73 21.79 -46.13
C LEU A 35 22.40 20.70 -45.11
N PHE A 36 23.31 19.75 -44.89
CA PHE A 36 23.10 18.68 -43.92
C PHE A 36 23.09 19.20 -42.48
N GLU A 37 23.97 20.13 -42.11
CA GLU A 37 23.98 20.77 -40.79
C GLU A 37 22.63 21.44 -40.49
N ASN A 38 22.13 22.26 -41.42
CA ASN A 38 20.82 22.92 -41.29
C ASN A 38 19.66 21.91 -41.20
N SER A 39 19.74 20.79 -41.91
CA SER A 39 18.71 19.75 -41.87
C SER A 39 18.68 19.04 -40.52
N VAL A 40 19.85 18.69 -40.00
CA VAL A 40 20.00 18.02 -38.69
C VAL A 40 19.54 18.94 -37.57
N GLU A 41 19.90 20.22 -37.61
CA GLU A 41 19.46 21.20 -36.60
C GLU A 41 17.94 21.31 -36.54
N LYS A 42 17.28 21.43 -37.70
CA LYS A 42 15.82 21.44 -37.79
C LYS A 42 15.18 20.16 -37.26
N GLU A 43 15.74 19.00 -37.60
CA GLU A 43 15.20 17.71 -37.14
C GLU A 43 15.29 17.57 -35.61
N ILE A 44 16.41 18.00 -35.01
CA ILE A 44 16.61 18.02 -33.56
C ILE A 44 15.58 18.94 -32.90
N ASP A 45 15.39 20.16 -33.43
CA ASP A 45 14.42 21.12 -32.88
C ASP A 45 12.99 20.58 -32.92
N GLU A 46 12.58 19.97 -34.03
CA GLU A 46 11.26 19.38 -34.13
C GLU A 46 11.09 18.18 -33.20
N MET A 47 12.13 17.34 -33.05
CA MET A 47 12.12 16.20 -32.13
C MET A 47 11.97 16.69 -30.68
N LEU A 48 12.73 17.69 -30.27
CA LEU A 48 12.65 18.28 -28.93
C LEU A 48 11.28 18.90 -28.66
N LYS A 49 10.70 19.61 -29.64
CA LYS A 49 9.37 20.18 -29.54
C LYS A 49 8.30 19.10 -29.33
N ARG A 50 8.33 18.03 -30.14
CA ARG A 50 7.40 16.89 -29.98
C ARG A 50 7.58 16.20 -28.64
N ASN A 51 8.83 15.97 -28.22
CA ASN A 51 9.14 15.33 -26.94
C ASN A 51 8.61 16.16 -25.75
N ASN A 52 8.85 17.46 -25.73
CA ASN A 52 8.37 18.33 -24.67
C ASN A 52 6.83 18.42 -24.65
N GLN A 53 6.18 18.45 -25.82
CA GLN A 53 4.72 18.41 -25.91
C GLN A 53 4.15 17.10 -25.36
N GLN A 54 4.76 15.97 -25.70
CA GLN A 54 4.38 14.66 -25.16
C GLN A 54 4.57 14.61 -23.65
N ARG A 55 5.72 15.04 -23.14
CA ARG A 55 5.99 15.12 -21.69
C ARG A 55 4.96 15.98 -20.97
N SER A 56 4.62 17.15 -21.52
CA SER A 56 3.60 18.03 -20.95
C SER A 56 2.23 17.35 -20.88
N SER A 57 1.81 16.68 -21.95
CA SER A 57 0.54 15.93 -21.98
C SER A 57 0.52 14.79 -20.96
N THR A 58 1.60 14.01 -20.87
CA THR A 58 1.74 12.94 -19.89
C THR A 58 1.67 13.46 -18.47
N VAL A 59 2.35 14.56 -18.15
CA VAL A 59 2.31 15.19 -16.82
C VAL A 59 0.88 15.61 -16.47
N GLN A 60 0.17 16.25 -17.39
CA GLN A 60 -1.22 16.69 -17.17
C GLN A 60 -2.17 15.53 -16.87
N VAL A 61 -2.02 14.40 -17.58
CA VAL A 61 -2.82 13.19 -17.33
C VAL A 61 -2.49 12.62 -15.95
N LEU A 62 -1.21 12.53 -15.58
CA LEU A 62 -0.79 12.02 -14.27
C LEU A 62 -1.29 12.90 -13.11
N GLU A 63 -1.28 14.22 -13.27
CA GLU A 63 -1.83 15.15 -12.28
C GLU A 63 -3.33 14.96 -12.10
N SER A 64 -4.06 14.74 -13.19
CA SER A 64 -5.51 14.49 -13.18
C SER A 64 -5.85 13.16 -12.49
N LEU A 65 -5.07 12.11 -12.76
CA LEU A 65 -5.20 10.81 -12.10
C LEU A 65 -4.88 10.92 -10.61
N LEU A 66 -3.79 11.62 -10.25
CA LEU A 66 -3.41 11.84 -8.86
C LEU A 66 -4.49 12.60 -8.08
N ALA A 67 -5.10 13.62 -8.69
CA ALA A 67 -6.21 14.36 -8.08
C ALA A 67 -7.43 13.45 -7.83
N THR A 68 -7.78 12.65 -8.83
CA THR A 68 -8.90 11.69 -8.74
C THR A 68 -8.65 10.64 -7.66
N GLU A 69 -7.43 10.10 -7.58
CA GLU A 69 -7.04 9.11 -6.58
C GLU A 69 -7.11 9.70 -5.16
N ARG A 70 -6.62 10.94 -4.97
CA ARG A 70 -6.72 11.64 -3.69
C ARG A 70 -8.17 11.84 -3.26
N GLU A 71 -9.06 12.19 -4.19
CA GLU A 71 -10.49 12.34 -3.90
C GLU A 71 -11.14 11.00 -3.52
N ALA A 72 -10.83 9.92 -4.26
CA ALA A 72 -11.31 8.58 -3.97
C ALA A 72 -10.84 8.10 -2.59
N CYS A 73 -9.57 8.32 -2.25
CA CYS A 73 -9.01 8.01 -0.94
C CYS A 73 -9.73 8.78 0.18
N ALA A 74 -9.95 10.10 0.01
CA ALA A 74 -10.69 10.90 0.98
C ALA A 74 -12.13 10.41 1.19
N LYS A 75 -12.81 9.99 0.11
CA LYS A 75 -14.15 9.40 0.17
C LYS A 75 -14.15 8.06 0.91
N ALA A 76 -13.18 7.19 0.64
CA ALA A 76 -13.03 5.91 1.32
C ALA A 76 -12.78 6.10 2.82
N ASN A 77 -11.93 7.06 3.19
CA ASN A 77 -11.64 7.37 4.59
C ASN A 77 -12.89 7.87 5.34
N LYS A 78 -13.63 8.82 4.76
CA LYS A 78 -14.90 9.30 5.33
C LYS A 78 -15.90 8.17 5.54
N ARG A 79 -15.97 7.22 4.59
CA ARG A 79 -16.85 6.05 4.71
C ARG A 79 -16.40 5.11 5.82
N ALA A 80 -15.10 4.88 5.96
CA ALA A 80 -14.53 4.06 7.02
C ALA A 80 -14.83 4.67 8.40
N GLU A 81 -14.61 5.99 8.56
CA GLU A 81 -14.92 6.74 9.79
C GLU A 81 -16.42 6.63 10.15
N ALA A 82 -17.31 6.82 9.17
CA ALA A 82 -18.75 6.69 9.38
C ALA A 82 -19.13 5.28 9.86
N PHE A 83 -18.53 4.24 9.28
CA PHE A 83 -18.77 2.86 9.69
C PHE A 83 -18.21 2.56 11.09
N SER A 84 -17.04 3.09 11.44
CA SER A 84 -16.47 2.98 12.79
C SER A 84 -17.37 3.61 13.85
N LEU A 85 -17.92 4.80 13.58
CA LEU A 85 -18.89 5.45 14.48
C LEU A 85 -20.16 4.62 14.63
N GLN A 86 -20.66 4.05 13.52
CA GLN A 86 -21.83 3.17 13.56
C GLN A 86 -21.56 1.92 14.40
N LEU A 87 -20.40 1.29 14.23
CA LEU A 87 -19.99 0.11 14.99
C LEU A 87 -19.92 0.42 16.49
N GLN A 88 -19.31 1.54 16.86
CA GLN A 88 -19.24 1.99 18.25
C GLN A 88 -20.64 2.22 18.84
N ALA A 89 -21.53 2.87 18.09
CA ALA A 89 -22.91 3.09 18.53
C ALA A 89 -23.67 1.76 18.69
N THR A 90 -23.47 0.78 17.79
CA THR A 90 -24.09 -0.54 17.93
C THR A 90 -23.51 -1.34 19.09
N GLN A 91 -22.21 -1.24 19.36
CA GLN A 91 -21.59 -1.87 20.52
C GLN A 91 -22.15 -1.30 21.82
N GLY A 92 -22.27 0.03 21.93
CA GLY A 92 -22.87 0.64 23.12
C GLY A 92 -24.33 0.20 23.35
N LYS A 93 -25.11 0.01 22.28
CA LYS A 93 -26.47 -0.56 22.39
C LYS A 93 -26.46 -2.01 22.87
N LEU A 94 -25.51 -2.82 22.38
CA LEU A 94 -25.35 -4.21 22.81
C LEU A 94 -25.00 -4.27 24.30
N ASP A 95 -24.08 -3.43 24.77
CA ASP A 95 -23.66 -3.38 26.17
C ASP A 95 -24.85 -2.99 27.08
N MET A 96 -25.69 -2.03 26.67
CA MET A 96 -26.91 -1.68 27.41
C MET A 96 -27.89 -2.86 27.51
N LEU A 97 -28.12 -3.57 26.40
CA LEU A 97 -29.01 -4.73 26.40
C LEU A 97 -28.47 -5.88 27.27
N GLN A 98 -27.15 -6.09 27.28
CA GLN A 98 -26.51 -7.05 28.17
C GLN A 98 -26.69 -6.68 29.64
N GLN A 99 -26.56 -5.38 29.97
CA GLN A 99 -26.81 -4.89 31.33
C GLN A 99 -28.27 -5.07 31.75
N GLU A 100 -29.23 -4.78 30.86
CA GLU A 100 -30.66 -4.97 31.14
C GLU A 100 -31.01 -6.45 31.35
N LEU A 101 -30.48 -7.34 30.50
CA LEU A 101 -30.67 -8.79 30.64
C LEU A 101 -30.14 -9.29 32.00
N ALA A 102 -28.94 -8.85 32.41
CA ALA A 102 -28.38 -9.21 33.71
C ALA A 102 -29.25 -8.70 34.87
N SER A 103 -29.81 -7.49 34.76
CA SER A 103 -30.72 -6.95 35.76
C SER A 103 -32.02 -7.76 35.85
N VAL A 104 -32.59 -8.18 34.72
CA VAL A 104 -33.81 -9.00 34.69
C VAL A 104 -33.54 -10.37 35.32
N GLN A 105 -32.43 -11.02 34.99
CA GLN A 105 -32.04 -12.31 35.58
C GLN A 105 -31.83 -12.23 37.09
N PHE A 106 -31.22 -11.13 37.58
CA PHE A 106 -31.06 -10.90 39.00
C PHE A 106 -32.41 -10.75 39.71
N ASN A 107 -33.31 -9.95 39.13
CA ASN A 107 -34.66 -9.74 39.67
C ASN A 107 -35.48 -11.04 39.66
N GLU A 108 -35.38 -11.85 38.60
CA GLU A 108 -36.01 -13.17 38.50
C GLU A 108 -35.53 -14.09 39.61
N THR A 109 -34.21 -14.18 39.82
CA THR A 109 -33.61 -15.01 40.89
C THR A 109 -34.06 -14.55 42.28
N ALA A 110 -34.18 -13.23 42.49
CA ALA A 110 -34.65 -12.67 43.76
C ALA A 110 -36.14 -12.98 44.00
N LEU A 111 -36.98 -12.93 42.97
CA LEU A 111 -38.40 -13.30 43.03
C LEU A 111 -38.56 -14.81 43.28
N ASP A 112 -37.80 -15.66 42.59
CA ASP A 112 -37.81 -17.11 42.78
C ASP A 112 -37.41 -17.48 44.22
N SER A 113 -36.40 -16.80 44.77
CA SER A 113 -35.98 -16.97 46.17
C SER A 113 -37.08 -16.58 47.17
N LYS A 114 -37.76 -15.44 46.95
CA LYS A 114 -38.89 -15.00 47.79
C LYS A 114 -40.08 -15.97 47.71
N LEU A 115 -40.34 -16.53 46.53
CA LEU A 115 -41.40 -17.51 46.34
C LEU A 115 -41.11 -18.78 47.14
N LYS A 116 -39.88 -19.29 47.07
CA LYS A 116 -39.43 -20.45 47.85
C LYS A 116 -39.53 -20.23 49.35
N THR A 117 -39.09 -19.07 49.86
CA THR A 117 -39.22 -18.76 51.30
C THR A 117 -40.68 -18.65 51.74
N SER A 118 -41.56 -18.10 50.89
CA SER A 118 -42.99 -17.99 51.22
C SER A 118 -43.72 -19.34 51.16
N GLN A 119 -43.26 -20.29 50.33
CA GLN A 119 -43.77 -21.65 50.33
C GLN A 119 -43.29 -22.47 51.54
N GLN A 120 -42.15 -22.10 52.13
CA GLN A 120 -41.56 -22.81 53.28
C GLN A 120 -42.20 -22.42 54.63
N GLU A 121 -42.86 -21.26 54.72
CA GLU A 121 -43.55 -20.81 55.95
C GLU A 121 -44.93 -21.47 56.19
N ASP A 122 -45.52 -22.17 55.21
CA ASP A 122 -46.85 -22.83 55.33
C ASP A 122 -46.79 -24.38 55.25
N GLY A 123 -45.60 -24.98 55.26
CA GLY A 123 -45.47 -26.43 55.12
C GLY A 123 -44.12 -26.95 55.59
N GLY A 124 -44.06 -27.38 56.85
CA GLY A 124 -42.85 -27.97 57.41
C GLY A 124 -42.39 -29.22 56.66
N SER A 125 -41.09 -29.27 56.31
CA SER A 125 -40.35 -30.52 56.22
C SER A 125 -38.84 -30.26 56.11
N VAL A 126 -38.11 -31.04 56.89
CA VAL A 126 -36.66 -31.25 56.93
C VAL A 126 -36.10 -31.56 55.53
N PHE A 127 -35.04 -30.88 55.10
CA PHE A 127 -34.01 -31.51 54.26
C PHE A 127 -32.62 -30.86 54.40
N ILE A 128 -31.63 -31.73 54.24
CA ILE A 128 -30.21 -31.67 54.58
C ILE A 128 -29.38 -31.07 53.44
N GLY A 129 -28.25 -30.45 53.79
CA GLY A 129 -27.01 -30.64 53.03
C GLY A 129 -26.54 -29.45 52.20
N GLU A 130 -25.79 -28.59 52.87
CA GLU A 130 -24.85 -27.62 52.31
C GLU A 130 -23.65 -28.35 51.67
N ASP A 131 -23.26 -27.91 50.46
CA ASP A 131 -21.85 -27.75 50.03
C ASP A 131 -21.82 -27.31 48.56
N THR A 132 -21.64 -26.01 48.33
CA THR A 132 -21.29 -25.44 47.03
C THR A 132 -20.08 -24.54 47.20
N TYR A 133 -18.88 -25.11 47.05
CA TYR A 133 -17.66 -24.37 46.75
C TYR A 133 -16.67 -25.34 46.10
N THR A 134 -16.27 -25.08 44.85
CA THR A 134 -14.87 -25.09 44.35
C THR A 134 -14.82 -25.11 42.81
N GLY A 135 -14.00 -24.20 42.27
CA GLY A 135 -13.47 -24.21 40.89
C GLY A 135 -14.04 -23.07 40.02
N SER A 136 -13.28 -22.08 39.54
CA SER A 136 -11.84 -21.84 39.55
C SER A 136 -11.60 -20.46 38.91
N GLN A 137 -11.27 -19.43 39.71
CA GLN A 137 -10.92 -18.08 39.22
C GLN A 137 -9.61 -18.05 38.40
N GLN A 138 -8.80 -19.12 38.43
CA GLN A 138 -7.51 -19.18 37.73
C GLN A 138 -7.61 -19.40 36.21
N GLY A 139 -8.75 -19.89 35.69
CA GLY A 139 -8.93 -20.10 34.24
C GLY A 139 -9.19 -18.81 33.47
N ILE A 140 -9.87 -17.84 34.09
CA ILE A 140 -10.31 -16.61 33.41
C ILE A 140 -9.11 -15.70 33.11
N GLU A 141 -8.21 -15.50 34.08
CA GLU A 141 -7.03 -14.66 33.88
C GLU A 141 -6.08 -15.23 32.81
N THR A 142 -5.84 -16.55 32.84
CA THR A 142 -4.94 -17.20 31.87
C THR A 142 -5.50 -17.18 30.44
N GLU A 143 -6.82 -17.30 30.28
CA GLU A 143 -7.48 -17.13 28.98
C GLU A 143 -7.39 -15.67 28.49
N GLU A 144 -7.56 -14.69 29.37
CA GLU A 144 -7.42 -13.26 29.03
C GLU A 144 -5.99 -12.89 28.62
N TYR A 145 -4.97 -13.34 29.35
CA TYR A 145 -3.56 -13.14 28.98
C TYR A 145 -3.23 -13.77 27.63
N THR A 146 -3.77 -14.96 27.34
CA THR A 146 -3.57 -15.64 26.05
C THR A 146 -4.21 -14.84 24.91
N LYS A 147 -5.45 -14.39 25.10
CA LYS A 147 -6.19 -13.59 24.12
C LYS A 147 -5.49 -12.26 23.83
N LEU A 148 -5.04 -11.56 24.87
CA LEU A 148 -4.31 -10.30 24.75
C LEU A 148 -2.98 -10.48 24.00
N THR A 149 -2.25 -11.54 24.31
CA THR A 149 -0.97 -11.85 23.65
C THR A 149 -1.17 -12.15 22.18
N VAL A 150 -2.14 -13.00 21.82
CA VAL A 150 -2.48 -13.28 20.42
C VAL A 150 -2.89 -12.01 19.68
N GLN A 151 -3.68 -11.13 20.31
CA GLN A 151 -4.10 -9.87 19.70
C GLN A 151 -2.91 -8.94 19.39
N LYS A 152 -1.95 -8.81 20.31
CA LYS A 152 -0.73 -8.02 20.10
C LYS A 152 0.13 -8.58 18.95
N LEU A 153 0.30 -9.91 18.89
CA LEU A 153 1.05 -10.55 17.80
C LEU A 153 0.39 -10.30 16.44
N LYS A 154 -0.95 -10.31 16.36
CA LYS A 154 -1.68 -9.98 15.12
C LYS A 154 -1.38 -8.55 14.67
N GLN A 155 -1.46 -7.59 15.59
CA GLN A 155 -1.19 -6.18 15.29
C GLN A 155 0.23 -5.96 14.78
N GLU A 156 1.23 -6.58 15.42
CA GLU A 156 2.63 -6.44 15.01
C GLU A 156 2.86 -7.06 13.62
N LEU A 157 2.34 -8.26 13.37
CA LEU A 157 2.42 -8.89 12.04
C LEU A 157 1.74 -8.06 10.95
N THR A 158 0.58 -7.45 11.24
CA THR A 158 -0.08 -6.54 10.30
C THR A 158 0.75 -5.29 10.03
N LYS A 159 1.36 -4.69 11.07
CA LYS A 159 2.24 -3.52 10.95
C LYS A 159 3.49 -3.81 10.11
N HIS A 160 4.03 -5.02 10.19
CA HIS A 160 5.16 -5.49 9.39
C HIS A 160 4.76 -5.96 7.97
N GLY A 161 3.48 -5.83 7.58
CA GLY A 161 3.01 -6.14 6.23
C GLY A 161 2.63 -7.61 6.00
N PHE A 162 2.59 -8.44 7.06
CA PHE A 162 2.27 -9.87 6.97
C PHE A 162 0.78 -10.19 7.20
N GLY A 163 -0.11 -9.21 7.00
CA GLY A 163 -1.55 -9.38 7.21
C GLY A 163 -2.19 -10.44 6.31
N ALA A 164 -1.71 -10.60 5.08
CA ALA A 164 -2.23 -11.59 4.13
C ALA A 164 -1.89 -13.03 4.54
N GLN A 165 -0.72 -13.25 5.15
CA GLN A 165 -0.27 -14.54 5.66
C GLN A 165 -1.05 -14.93 6.92
N LEU A 166 -1.47 -13.92 7.71
CA LEU A 166 -2.29 -14.12 8.90
C LEU A 166 -3.69 -14.67 8.56
N LEU A 167 -4.26 -14.27 7.42
CA LEU A 167 -5.54 -14.76 6.91
C LEU A 167 -5.47 -16.19 6.34
N GLN A 168 -4.28 -16.67 6.01
CA GLN A 168 -4.04 -18.00 5.43
C GLN A 168 -3.67 -19.06 6.48
N LEU A 169 -3.60 -18.68 7.76
CA LEU A 169 -3.28 -19.61 8.84
C LEU A 169 -4.39 -20.66 9.01
N LYS A 170 -4.01 -21.94 8.98
CA LYS A 170 -4.94 -23.05 9.21
C LYS A 170 -5.35 -23.15 10.67
N ASN A 171 -4.46 -22.77 11.59
CA ASN A 171 -4.77 -22.66 13.01
C ASN A 171 -4.28 -21.32 13.59
N PRO A 172 -5.16 -20.30 13.69
CA PRO A 172 -4.79 -18.93 14.01
C PRO A 172 -4.06 -18.73 15.34
N ASN A 173 -4.29 -19.59 16.34
CA ASN A 173 -3.70 -19.45 17.66
C ASN A 173 -2.35 -20.15 17.78
N LYS A 174 -2.14 -21.25 17.04
CA LYS A 174 -0.90 -22.03 17.07
C LYS A 174 0.14 -21.46 16.10
N ASP A 175 -0.31 -21.14 14.88
CA ASP A 175 0.60 -20.79 13.78
C ASP A 175 1.07 -19.33 13.85
N ILE A 176 0.39 -18.48 14.63
CA ILE A 176 0.74 -17.06 14.77
C ILE A 176 2.08 -16.84 15.48
N VAL A 177 2.40 -17.67 16.47
CA VAL A 177 3.68 -17.59 17.20
C VAL A 177 4.83 -17.91 16.25
N THR A 178 4.69 -19.00 15.48
CA THR A 178 5.68 -19.40 14.48
C THR A 178 5.84 -18.35 13.37
N LEU A 179 4.74 -17.71 12.95
CA LEU A 179 4.79 -16.65 11.95
C LEU A 179 5.53 -15.41 12.47
N TYR A 180 5.30 -15.04 13.73
CA TYR A 180 5.97 -13.93 14.42
C TYR A 180 7.47 -14.19 14.60
N GLU A 181 7.85 -15.38 15.07
CA GLU A 181 9.26 -15.75 15.25
C GLU A 181 10.04 -15.66 13.93
N LYS A 182 9.47 -16.17 12.84
CA LYS A 182 10.10 -16.20 11.53
C LYS A 182 10.25 -14.82 10.89
N HIS A 183 9.25 -13.95 11.00
CA HIS A 183 9.17 -12.71 10.21
C HIS A 183 9.45 -11.43 11.01
N VAL A 184 9.30 -11.47 12.34
CA VAL A 184 9.49 -10.30 13.21
C VAL A 184 10.71 -10.48 14.12
N VAL A 185 10.93 -11.68 14.67
CA VAL A 185 12.09 -11.96 15.55
C VAL A 185 13.32 -12.39 14.74
N GLY A 186 13.12 -12.95 13.54
CA GLY A 186 14.21 -13.40 12.66
C GLY A 186 14.92 -14.66 13.16
N LYS A 187 14.21 -15.52 13.90
CA LYS A 187 14.69 -16.81 14.40
C LYS A 187 14.29 -17.98 13.50
#